data_AF-A0A2E0DRL2-F1
#
_entry.id   AF-A0A2E0DRL2-F1
#
_cell.length_a   1.000
_cell.length_b   1.000
_cell.length_c   1.000
_cell.angle_alpha   90.00
_cell.angle_beta   90.00
_cell.angle_gamma   90.00
#
_symmetry.space_group_name_H-M   'P 1'
#
loop_
_entity.id
_entity.type
_entity.pdbx_description
1 polymer ?
#
loop_
_entity_poly.entity_id
_entity_poly.type
_entity_poly.pdbx_seq_one_letter_code
_entity_poly.pdbx_strand_id
1 'polypeptide(L)'
;MLTVVQETAAASGGLDLLGAGIGIGLAVIGAGIGIGQIGNGVAQGIARQPEAAATIQGAGIILAALIEGAALFGLVIALLFKFF
;
A
#
# COMPACT_ATOMS: atom_id res chain seq x y z
N MET A 1 -11.08 -19.67 35.85
CA MET A 1 -11.93 -19.51 34.65
C MET A 1 -11.94 -18.07 34.16
N LEU A 2 -12.23 -17.06 35.00
CA LEU A 2 -12.14 -15.64 34.62
C LEU A 2 -10.72 -15.17 34.21
N THR A 3 -9.69 -15.68 34.90
CA THR A 3 -8.27 -15.39 34.59
C THR A 3 -7.82 -15.93 33.24
N VAL A 4 -8.28 -17.13 32.85
CA VAL A 4 -8.00 -17.73 31.53
C VAL A 4 -8.66 -16.93 30.41
N VAL A 5 -9.88 -16.40 30.65
CA VAL A 5 -10.59 -15.55 29.68
C VAL A 5 -9.88 -14.20 29.49
N GLN A 6 -9.30 -13.61 30.54
CA GLN A 6 -8.51 -12.37 30.43
C GLN A 6 -7.21 -12.57 29.66
N GLU A 7 -6.54 -13.72 29.82
CA GLU A 7 -5.29 -14.03 29.11
C GLU A 7 -5.53 -14.23 27.60
N THR A 8 -6.62 -14.87 27.21
CA THR A 8 -7.01 -15.01 25.80
C THR A 8 -7.37 -13.68 25.13
N ALA A 9 -8.00 -12.75 25.85
CA ALA A 9 -8.34 -11.43 25.33
C ALA A 9 -7.12 -10.50 25.18
N ALA A 10 -6.11 -10.67 26.05
CA ALA A 10 -4.84 -9.97 25.93
C ALA A 10 -3.97 -10.53 24.78
N ALA A 11 -4.05 -11.84 24.52
CA ALA A 11 -3.31 -12.50 23.45
C ALA A 11 -3.85 -12.18 22.04
N SER A 12 -5.18 -12.00 21.87
CA SER A 12 -5.78 -11.71 20.56
C SER A 12 -5.29 -10.38 19.99
N GLY A 13 -5.28 -9.31 20.80
CA GLY A 13 -4.87 -7.99 20.33
C GLY A 13 -3.42 -7.91 19.84
N GLY A 14 -2.52 -8.78 20.36
CA GLY A 14 -1.13 -8.85 19.89
C GLY A 14 -1.00 -9.48 18.50
N LEU A 15 -1.77 -10.52 18.21
CA LEU A 15 -1.77 -11.22 16.93
C LEU A 15 -2.45 -10.40 15.83
N ASP A 16 -3.52 -9.69 16.17
CA ASP A 16 -4.26 -8.82 15.25
C ASP A 16 -3.37 -7.67 14.73
N LEU A 17 -2.62 -7.02 15.64
CA LEU A 17 -1.68 -5.96 15.28
C LEU A 17 -0.48 -6.46 14.47
N LEU A 18 0.01 -7.67 14.76
CA LEU A 18 1.08 -8.29 13.97
C LEU A 18 0.60 -8.58 12.53
N GLY A 19 -0.59 -9.17 12.39
CA GLY A 19 -1.21 -9.41 11.08
C GLY A 19 -1.42 -8.13 10.29
N ALA A 20 -1.94 -7.08 10.94
CA ALA A 20 -2.12 -5.76 10.34
C ALA A 20 -0.78 -5.15 9.88
N GLY A 21 0.27 -5.23 10.71
CA GLY A 21 1.60 -4.74 10.41
C GLY A 21 2.25 -5.44 9.21
N ILE A 22 2.12 -6.77 9.13
CA ILE A 22 2.62 -7.55 7.98
C ILE A 22 1.82 -7.19 6.72
N GLY A 23 0.48 -7.11 6.81
CA GLY A 23 -0.39 -6.79 5.70
C GLY A 23 -0.08 -5.43 5.07
N ILE A 24 0.04 -4.38 5.89
CA ILE A 24 0.38 -3.05 5.39
C ILE A 24 1.81 -2.99 4.85
N GLY A 25 2.77 -3.67 5.49
CA GLY A 25 4.15 -3.74 5.02
C GLY A 25 4.24 -4.32 3.61
N LEU A 26 3.55 -5.44 3.35
CA LEU A 26 3.49 -6.05 2.03
C LEU A 26 2.80 -5.16 0.99
N ALA A 27 1.70 -4.50 1.38
CA ALA A 27 1.00 -3.57 0.49
C ALA A 27 1.90 -2.39 0.06
N VAL A 28 2.64 -1.79 1.00
CA VAL A 28 3.57 -0.69 0.73
C VAL A 28 4.75 -1.14 -0.15
N ILE A 29 5.29 -2.35 0.08
CA ILE A 29 6.35 -2.90 -0.78
C ILE A 29 5.84 -3.07 -2.22
N GLY A 30 4.65 -3.66 -2.40
CA GLY A 30 4.05 -3.83 -3.73
C GLY A 30 3.81 -2.48 -4.43
N ALA A 31 3.29 -1.50 -3.70
CA ALA A 31 3.08 -0.15 -4.21
C ALA A 31 4.39 0.54 -4.61
N GLY A 32 5.41 0.46 -3.76
CA GLY A 32 6.74 1.02 -4.00
C GLY A 32 7.42 0.44 -5.25
N ILE A 33 7.31 -0.87 -5.47
CA ILE A 33 7.82 -1.52 -6.68
C ILE A 33 7.07 -1.02 -7.91
N GLY A 34 5.74 -1.02 -7.87
CA GLY A 34 4.93 -0.64 -9.03
C GLY A 34 5.04 0.84 -9.39
N ILE A 35 5.07 1.76 -8.41
CA ILE A 35 5.29 3.19 -8.68
C ILE A 35 6.68 3.46 -9.24
N GLY A 36 7.70 2.73 -8.77
CA GLY A 36 9.05 2.79 -9.33
C GLY A 36 9.10 2.37 -10.79
N GLN A 37 8.36 1.31 -11.16
CA GLN A 37 8.25 0.86 -12.56
C GLN A 37 7.51 1.88 -13.43
N ILE A 38 6.42 2.47 -12.94
CA ILE A 38 5.70 3.55 -13.64
C ILE A 38 6.63 4.73 -13.88
N GLY A 39 7.33 5.20 -12.85
CA GLY A 39 8.27 6.33 -12.95
C GLY A 39 9.40 6.05 -13.96
N ASN A 40 9.94 4.83 -13.96
CA ASN A 40 10.94 4.42 -14.93
C ASN A 40 10.40 4.44 -16.37
N GLY A 41 9.20 3.90 -16.60
CA GLY A 41 8.52 3.92 -17.90
C GLY A 41 8.23 5.34 -18.39
N VAL A 42 7.75 6.21 -17.50
CA VAL A 42 7.52 7.63 -17.80
C VAL A 42 8.81 8.33 -18.21
N ALA A 43 9.88 8.19 -17.41
CA ALA A 43 11.17 8.82 -17.70
C ALA A 43 11.74 8.36 -19.05
N GLN A 44 11.68 7.05 -19.31
CA GLN A 44 12.12 6.45 -20.58
C GLN A 44 11.27 6.88 -21.78
N GLY A 45 9.96 7.03 -21.58
CA GLY A 45 9.03 7.49 -22.62
C GLY A 45 9.32 8.95 -22.99
N ILE A 46 9.42 9.83 -21.99
CA ILE A 46 9.72 11.25 -22.18
C ILE A 46 11.09 11.44 -22.85
N ALA A 47 12.11 10.67 -22.45
CA ALA A 47 13.44 10.75 -23.06
C ALA A 47 13.44 10.38 -24.56
N ARG A 48 12.53 9.51 -25.00
CA ARG A 48 12.41 9.10 -26.41
C ARG A 48 11.51 10.01 -27.24
N GLN A 49 10.47 10.58 -26.62
CA GLN A 49 9.47 11.44 -27.27
C GLN A 49 9.18 12.66 -26.39
N PRO A 50 10.09 13.66 -26.36
CA PRO A 50 9.92 14.84 -25.51
C PRO A 50 8.68 15.67 -25.89
N GLU A 51 8.27 15.66 -27.15
CA GLU A 51 7.05 16.31 -27.65
C GLU A 51 5.77 15.75 -27.04
N ALA A 52 5.78 14.48 -26.59
CA ALA A 52 4.65 13.81 -25.96
C ALA A 52 4.70 13.86 -24.42
N ALA A 53 5.62 14.64 -23.82
CA ALA A 53 5.91 14.55 -22.39
C ALA A 53 4.68 14.76 -21.48
N ALA A 54 3.84 15.75 -21.79
CA ALA A 54 2.63 16.02 -21.02
C ALA A 54 1.64 14.84 -21.06
N THR A 55 1.46 14.21 -22.22
CA THR A 55 0.59 13.04 -22.38
C THR A 55 1.14 11.83 -21.62
N ILE A 56 2.45 11.58 -21.71
CA ILE A 56 3.11 10.47 -21.02
C ILE A 56 3.03 10.67 -19.50
N GLN A 57 3.28 11.89 -19.01
CA GLN A 57 3.16 12.21 -17.59
C GLN A 57 1.72 12.07 -17.11
N GLY A 58 0.73 12.51 -17.88
CA GLY A 58 -0.69 12.33 -17.57
C GLY A 58 -1.08 10.87 -17.41
N ALA A 59 -0.67 10.00 -18.35
CA ALA A 59 -0.86 8.56 -18.24
C ALA A 59 -0.15 7.97 -17.01
N GLY A 60 1.08 8.43 -16.73
CA GLY A 60 1.85 8.04 -15.55
C GLY A 60 1.15 8.36 -14.23
N ILE A 61 0.55 9.56 -14.10
CA ILE A 61 -0.21 9.97 -12.91
C ILE A 61 -1.44 9.09 -12.71
N ILE A 62 -2.17 8.76 -13.78
CA ILE A 62 -3.33 7.87 -13.68
C ILE A 62 -2.91 6.49 -13.16
N LEU A 63 -1.85 5.92 -13.72
CA LEU A 63 -1.33 4.62 -13.27
C LEU A 63 -0.83 4.68 -11.82
N ALA A 64 -0.13 5.77 -11.44
CA ALA A 64 0.33 6.00 -10.08
C ALA A 64 -0.85 6.05 -9.10
N ALA A 65 -1.90 6.80 -9.44
CA ALA A 65 -3.10 6.90 -8.62
C ALA A 65 -3.81 5.55 -8.42
N LEU A 66 -3.83 4.68 -9.44
CA LEU A 66 -4.42 3.34 -9.31
C LEU A 66 -3.63 2.45 -8.35
N ILE A 67 -2.30 2.50 -8.39
CA ILE A 67 -1.45 1.78 -7.43
C ILE A 67 -1.60 2.31 -6.02
N GLU A 68 -1.57 3.64 -5.86
CA GLU A 68 -1.74 4.29 -4.56
C GLU A 68 -3.13 4.01 -3.97
N GLY A 69 -4.17 3.94 -4.80
CA GLY A 69 -5.51 3.52 -4.36
C GLY A 69 -5.52 2.13 -3.72
N ALA A 70 -4.81 1.16 -4.31
CA ALA A 70 -4.68 -0.17 -3.74
C ALA A 70 -3.86 -0.18 -2.43
N ALA A 71 -2.79 0.61 -2.36
CA ALA A 71 -1.97 0.76 -1.16
C ALA A 71 -2.76 1.36 0.01
N LEU A 72 -3.56 2.40 -0.28
CA LEU A 72 -4.42 3.06 0.70
C LEU A 72 -5.52 2.14 1.23
N PHE A 73 -6.06 1.22 0.41
CA PHE A 73 -6.96 0.18 0.94
C PHE A 73 -6.28 -0.70 1.99
N GLY A 74 -5.02 -1.08 1.76
CA GLY A 74 -4.23 -1.79 2.76
C GLY A 74 -4.07 -0.99 4.06
N LEU A 75 -3.82 0.33 3.94
CA LEU A 75 -3.71 1.22 5.10
C LEU A 75 -5.04 1.30 5.87
N VAL A 76 -6.16 1.45 5.16
CA VAL A 76 -7.49 1.47 5.78
C VAL A 76 -7.75 0.20 6.56
N ILE A 77 -7.47 -0.98 5.98
CA ILE A 77 -7.66 -2.27 6.66
C ILE A 77 -6.78 -2.35 7.92
N ALA A 78 -5.51 -1.94 7.85
CA ALA A 78 -4.63 -1.93 9.00
C ALA A 78 -5.10 -0.98 10.11
N LEU A 79 -5.64 0.19 9.75
CA LEU A 79 -6.24 1.12 10.71
C LEU A 79 -7.52 0.53 11.33
N LEU A 80 -8.34 -0.19 10.58
CA LEU A 80 -9.53 -0.84 11.13
C LEU A 80 -9.17 -1.83 12.24
N PHE A 81 -8.15 -2.68 12.05
CA PHE A 81 -7.65 -3.59 13.10
C PHE A 81 -7.06 -2.87 14.33
N LYS A 82 -6.67 -1.61 14.20
CA LYS A 82 -6.15 -0.81 15.32
C LYS A 82 -7.28 -0.24 16.20
N PHE A 83 -8.45 0.00 15.62
CA PHE A 83 -9.58 0.72 16.24
C PHE A 83 -10.78 -0.17 16.56
N PHE A 84 -10.93 -1.30 15.90
CA PHE A 84 -12.00 -2.30 16.10
C PHE A 84 -11.39 -3.64 16.45
#